data_AF-A0A371CNF4-F1
#
_entry.id   AF-A0A371CNF4-F1
#
_cell.length_a   1.000
_cell.length_b   1.000
_cell.length_c   1.000
_cell.angle_alpha   90.00
_cell.angle_beta   90.00
_cell.angle_gamma   90.00
#
_symmetry.space_group_name_H-M   'P 1'
#
loop_
_entity.id
_entity.type
_entity.pdbx_description
1 polymer ?
#
loop_
_entity_poly.entity_id
_entity_poly.type
_entity_poly.pdbx_seq_one_letter_code
_entity_poly.pdbx_strand_id
1 'polypeptide(L)'
;MGTPLSEIHRDPDVWFEDGNIIVIAQQTAFCFHRGTLAKHSEIFCSLFTVPQPTSPDTMDGCPVICVTDTPYDFKFLLRAIYDGVSVFATKGPMNFSVLAALVRMGHKYEVESVLDESLRRLGTVYTTDFAVWNEHQHEGTSVVSLCDEDAVEAINLFRLTGQSQMLPSAFYACARLDISEILAGMERADGTLETLSAEDLELLLEGRTELVKYDAHIIAHFFKPPLPVDCTCPSVDLSRTLLANGSKMLLDSFPSHLDADVLGSYFTRLANSYCTSQLCRSCVDALAAHHFMLRRKVWDELPNIFDIEASGWGIDQT
;
A
#
# COMPACT_ATOMS: atom_id res chain seq x y z
N MET A 1 17.76 -26.12 15.43
CA MET A 1 17.57 -27.58 15.52
C MET A 1 16.79 -27.99 14.28
N GLY A 2 17.30 -28.94 13.49
CA GLY A 2 16.66 -29.32 12.23
C GLY A 2 15.33 -30.04 12.48
N THR A 3 14.28 -29.62 11.79
CA THR A 3 12.97 -30.27 11.80
C THR A 3 13.12 -31.70 11.28
N PRO A 4 12.63 -32.73 11.98
CA PRO A 4 12.70 -34.09 11.47
C PRO A 4 11.89 -34.22 10.16
N LEU A 5 12.46 -34.92 9.18
CA LEU A 5 11.86 -35.17 7.85
C LEU A 5 10.42 -35.72 7.90
N SER A 6 10.02 -36.34 9.01
CA SER A 6 8.68 -36.90 9.23
C SER A 6 7.56 -35.87 9.34
N GLU A 7 7.88 -34.58 9.52
CA GLU A 7 6.89 -33.49 9.63
C GLU A 7 6.81 -32.63 8.35
N ILE A 8 7.58 -32.98 7.32
CA ILE A 8 7.66 -32.22 6.08
C ILE A 8 6.57 -32.70 5.13
N HIS A 9 5.77 -31.77 4.62
CA HIS A 9 4.71 -32.06 3.66
C HIS A 9 4.99 -31.41 2.31
N ARG A 10 4.51 -32.04 1.24
CA ARG A 10 4.67 -31.56 -0.14
C ARG A 10 3.65 -30.46 -0.41
N ASP A 11 4.07 -29.38 -1.05
CA ASP A 11 3.11 -28.42 -1.58
C ASP A 11 2.32 -29.08 -2.73
N PRO A 12 0.98 -29.04 -2.71
CA PRO A 12 0.16 -29.71 -3.73
C PRO A 12 0.16 -29.00 -5.08
N ASP A 13 0.47 -27.70 -5.11
CA ASP A 13 0.42 -26.89 -6.34
C ASP A 13 1.78 -26.80 -7.04
N VAL A 14 2.87 -26.99 -6.28
CA VAL A 14 4.24 -26.87 -6.79
C VAL A 14 5.03 -28.14 -6.45
N TRP A 15 4.70 -29.20 -7.17
CA TRP A 15 5.40 -30.47 -7.13
C TRP A 15 5.53 -31.07 -8.53
N PHE A 16 6.67 -30.82 -9.19
CA PHE A 16 6.98 -31.36 -10.50
C PHE A 16 7.55 -32.78 -10.37
N GLU A 17 6.91 -33.76 -11.02
CA GLU A 17 7.34 -35.17 -10.99
C GLU A 17 8.75 -35.36 -11.59
N ASP A 18 9.13 -34.51 -12.54
CA ASP A 18 10.44 -34.47 -13.19
C ASP A 18 11.41 -33.44 -12.57
N GLY A 19 11.04 -32.85 -11.43
CA GLY A 19 11.88 -31.93 -10.68
C GLY A 19 13.21 -32.56 -10.27
N ASN A 20 14.26 -31.75 -10.23
CA ASN A 20 15.63 -32.20 -9.96
C ASN A 20 16.27 -31.53 -8.72
N ILE A 21 15.47 -30.79 -7.96
CA ILE A 21 15.85 -30.18 -6.69
C ILE A 21 14.61 -30.04 -5.81
N ILE A 22 14.81 -30.17 -4.51
CA ILE A 22 13.77 -29.90 -3.52
C ILE A 22 14.21 -28.77 -2.59
N VAL A 23 13.37 -27.76 -2.45
CA VAL A 23 13.54 -26.72 -1.44
C VAL A 23 12.50 -26.88 -0.34
N ILE A 24 12.94 -26.75 0.90
CA ILE A 24 12.10 -26.81 2.09
C ILE A 24 12.06 -25.43 2.72
N ALA A 25 10.87 -24.82 2.73
CA ALA A 25 10.58 -23.61 3.49
C ALA A 25 9.78 -24.04 4.72
N GLN A 26 10.30 -23.81 5.93
CA GLN A 26 9.71 -24.28 7.18
C GLN A 26 9.38 -25.80 7.17
N GLN A 27 8.11 -26.20 7.08
CA GLN A 27 7.66 -27.60 6.99
C GLN A 27 7.11 -27.99 5.61
N THR A 28 7.24 -27.12 4.60
CA THR A 28 6.70 -27.35 3.25
C THR A 28 7.83 -27.56 2.25
N ALA A 29 7.73 -28.64 1.48
CA ALA A 29 8.67 -29.01 0.44
C ALA A 29 8.11 -28.72 -0.96
N PHE A 30 8.96 -28.16 -1.80
CA PHE A 30 8.69 -27.81 -3.19
C PHE A 30 9.66 -28.56 -4.10
N CYS A 31 9.15 -29.36 -5.04
CA CYS A 31 9.98 -30.08 -6.01
C CYS A 31 9.89 -29.39 -7.37
N PHE A 32 11.01 -28.93 -7.93
CA PHE A 32 11.05 -28.14 -9.16
C PHE A 32 12.38 -28.28 -9.93
N HIS A 33 12.54 -27.49 -11.00
CA HIS A 33 13.71 -27.52 -11.87
C HIS A 33 14.73 -26.45 -11.45
N ARG A 34 15.91 -26.88 -11.00
CA ARG A 34 17.03 -26.03 -10.59
C ARG A 34 17.36 -24.94 -11.63
N GLY A 35 17.41 -25.35 -12.91
CA GLY A 35 17.77 -24.47 -14.02
C GLY A 35 16.79 -23.33 -14.24
N THR A 36 15.51 -23.52 -13.89
CA THR A 36 14.50 -22.46 -14.04
C THR A 36 14.82 -21.30 -13.11
N LEU A 37 15.01 -21.54 -11.81
CA LEU A 37 15.31 -20.46 -10.87
C LEU A 37 16.71 -19.86 -11.09
N ALA A 38 17.71 -20.70 -11.42
CA ALA A 38 19.07 -20.24 -11.69
C ALA A 38 19.17 -19.34 -12.94
N LYS A 39 18.23 -19.44 -13.88
CA LYS A 39 18.17 -18.54 -15.05
C LYS A 39 17.73 -17.12 -14.66
N HIS A 40 16.96 -16.98 -13.59
CA HIS A 40 16.38 -15.71 -13.16
C HIS A 40 17.11 -15.07 -11.97
N SER A 41 18.10 -15.75 -11.39
CA SER A 41 18.79 -15.31 -10.17
C SER A 41 20.15 -15.98 -10.02
N GLU A 42 21.20 -15.17 -9.90
CA GLU A 42 22.55 -15.65 -9.57
C GLU A 42 22.62 -16.18 -8.13
N ILE A 43 21.80 -15.65 -7.23
CA ILE A 43 21.66 -16.13 -5.85
C ILE A 43 21.19 -17.59 -5.84
N PHE A 44 20.17 -17.95 -6.63
CA PHE A 44 19.75 -19.34 -6.74
C PHE A 44 20.82 -20.22 -7.40
N CYS A 45 21.51 -19.72 -8.43
CA CYS A 45 22.63 -20.45 -9.04
C CYS A 45 23.66 -20.86 -7.99
N SER A 46 24.06 -19.90 -7.15
CA SER A 46 25.00 -20.07 -6.04
C SER A 46 24.44 -20.99 -4.95
N LEU A 47 23.22 -20.72 -4.48
CA LEU A 47 22.53 -21.49 -3.43
C LEU A 47 22.49 -22.98 -3.75
N PHE A 48 22.29 -23.33 -5.02
CA PHE A 48 22.19 -24.72 -5.49
C PHE A 48 23.55 -25.40 -5.72
N THR A 49 24.67 -24.68 -5.60
CA THR A 49 26.03 -25.25 -5.71
C THR A 49 26.72 -25.46 -4.36
N VAL A 50 26.32 -24.72 -3.33
CA VAL A 50 26.99 -24.73 -2.03
C VAL A 50 26.45 -25.87 -1.17
N PRO A 51 27.31 -26.78 -0.65
CA PRO A 51 26.89 -27.80 0.30
C PRO A 51 26.32 -27.16 1.58
N GLN A 52 25.06 -27.46 1.91
CA GLN A 52 24.39 -26.95 3.10
C GLN A 52 24.67 -27.90 4.29
N PRO A 53 25.22 -27.43 5.42
CA PRO A 53 25.65 -28.29 6.53
C PRO A 53 24.50 -28.89 7.36
N THR A 54 23.25 -28.46 7.12
CA THR A 54 22.08 -28.76 7.97
C THR A 54 20.89 -29.38 7.23
N SER A 55 21.00 -29.61 5.91
CA SER A 55 19.95 -30.22 5.11
C SER A 55 20.11 -31.75 5.08
N PRO A 56 19.02 -32.52 5.04
CA PRO A 56 19.11 -33.92 4.65
C PRO A 56 19.74 -34.01 3.27
N ASP A 57 20.71 -34.91 3.07
CA ASP A 57 21.50 -34.94 1.82
C ASP A 57 20.61 -35.13 0.58
N THR A 58 19.51 -35.89 0.71
CA THR A 58 18.54 -36.13 -0.36
C THR A 58 17.13 -36.43 0.15
N MET A 59 16.10 -36.09 -0.62
CA MET A 59 14.70 -36.54 -0.49
C MET A 59 14.18 -36.94 -1.87
N ASP A 60 13.50 -38.08 -1.98
CA ASP A 60 13.06 -38.65 -3.26
C ASP A 60 14.16 -38.74 -4.33
N GLY A 61 15.41 -38.96 -3.91
CA GLY A 61 16.57 -39.00 -4.81
C GLY A 61 17.03 -37.65 -5.34
N CYS A 62 16.40 -36.54 -4.92
CA CYS A 62 16.78 -35.18 -5.26
C CYS A 62 17.58 -34.51 -4.12
N PRO A 63 18.54 -33.62 -4.44
CA PRO A 63 19.21 -32.80 -3.43
C PRO A 63 18.20 -31.87 -2.75
N VAL A 64 18.35 -31.70 -1.43
CA VAL A 64 17.46 -30.88 -0.60
C VAL A 64 18.19 -29.65 -0.10
N ILE A 65 17.51 -28.50 -0.14
CA ILE A 65 17.99 -27.25 0.44
C ILE A 65 16.90 -26.67 1.34
N CYS A 66 17.28 -26.27 2.54
CA CYS A 66 16.37 -25.56 3.44
C CYS A 66 16.55 -24.05 3.27
N VAL A 67 15.45 -23.31 3.20
CA VAL A 67 15.43 -21.84 3.18
C VAL A 67 14.74 -21.29 4.42
N THR A 68 14.99 -20.03 4.75
CA THR A 68 14.41 -19.34 5.90
C THR A 68 13.07 -18.69 5.61
N ASP A 69 12.65 -18.66 4.34
CA ASP A 69 11.41 -18.04 3.88
C ASP A 69 10.18 -18.80 4.36
N THR A 70 9.03 -18.14 4.32
CA THR A 70 7.76 -18.81 4.58
C THR A 70 7.34 -19.62 3.34
N PRO A 71 6.60 -20.73 3.53
CA PRO A 71 6.04 -21.48 2.42
C PRO A 71 5.19 -20.62 1.48
N TYR A 72 4.45 -19.66 2.06
CA TYR A 72 3.60 -18.73 1.32
C TYR A 72 4.43 -17.94 0.31
N ASP A 73 5.47 -17.28 0.77
CA ASP A 73 6.31 -16.43 -0.06
C ASP A 73 7.04 -17.21 -1.15
N PHE A 74 7.65 -18.32 -0.75
CA PHE A 74 8.42 -19.16 -1.66
C PHE A 74 7.53 -19.73 -2.77
N LYS A 75 6.31 -20.14 -2.43
CA LYS A 75 5.32 -20.60 -3.39
C LYS A 75 4.97 -19.53 -4.42
N PHE A 76 4.71 -18.29 -4.00
CA PHE A 76 4.37 -17.22 -4.95
C PHE A 76 5.54 -16.86 -5.85
N LEU A 77 6.78 -16.87 -5.36
CA LEU A 77 7.95 -16.71 -6.21
C LEU A 77 8.04 -17.81 -7.27
N LEU A 78 7.90 -19.08 -6.87
CA LEU A 78 7.93 -20.20 -7.81
C LEU A 78 6.85 -20.05 -8.88
N ARG A 79 5.62 -19.75 -8.49
CA ARG A 79 4.52 -19.52 -9.42
C ARG A 79 4.77 -18.32 -10.35
N ALA A 80 5.34 -17.23 -9.85
CA ALA A 80 5.71 -16.09 -10.68
C ALA A 80 6.75 -16.45 -11.75
N ILE A 81 7.73 -17.30 -11.42
CA ILE A 81 8.78 -17.72 -12.34
C ILE A 81 8.24 -18.72 -13.39
N TYR A 82 7.40 -19.66 -12.97
CA TYR A 82 6.87 -20.70 -13.85
C TYR A 82 5.69 -20.23 -14.72
N ASP A 83 4.73 -19.55 -14.10
CA ASP A 83 3.49 -19.14 -14.76
C ASP A 83 3.57 -17.71 -15.31
N GLY A 84 4.53 -16.90 -14.82
CA GLY A 84 4.62 -15.47 -15.07
C GLY A 84 3.78 -14.64 -14.09
N VAL A 85 4.26 -13.44 -13.74
CA VAL A 85 3.57 -12.52 -12.81
C VAL A 85 2.17 -12.13 -13.31
N SER A 86 1.97 -12.11 -14.63
CA SER A 86 0.68 -11.77 -15.25
C SER A 86 -0.43 -12.78 -14.96
N VAL A 87 -0.11 -14.03 -14.62
CA VAL A 87 -1.13 -15.06 -14.34
C VAL A 87 -1.94 -14.69 -13.10
N PHE A 88 -1.35 -13.99 -12.13
CA PHE A 88 -2.09 -13.47 -10.97
C PHE A 88 -3.10 -12.37 -11.34
N ALA A 89 -2.91 -11.68 -12.47
CA ALA A 89 -3.81 -10.62 -12.95
C ALA A 89 -4.97 -11.13 -13.83
N THR A 90 -4.93 -12.38 -14.31
CA THR A 90 -5.97 -12.94 -15.20
C THR A 90 -7.33 -13.19 -14.53
N LYS A 91 -7.42 -13.04 -13.20
CA LYS A 91 -8.63 -13.32 -12.40
C LYS A 91 -9.22 -12.09 -11.70
N GLY A 92 -8.68 -10.89 -11.95
CA GLY A 92 -9.04 -9.66 -11.25
C GLY A 92 -7.81 -8.93 -10.72
N PRO A 93 -8.01 -7.90 -9.87
CA PRO A 93 -6.93 -7.21 -9.20
C PRO A 93 -6.06 -8.18 -8.39
N MET A 94 -4.75 -7.95 -8.36
CA MET A 94 -3.83 -8.76 -7.59
C MET A 94 -3.89 -8.37 -6.11
N ASN A 95 -3.99 -9.33 -5.21
CA ASN A 95 -3.96 -9.05 -3.77
C ASN A 95 -2.61 -8.48 -3.35
N PHE A 96 -2.63 -7.48 -2.48
CA PHE A 96 -1.45 -6.88 -1.88
C PHE A 96 -0.50 -7.91 -1.29
N SER A 97 -1.01 -8.87 -0.51
CA SER A 97 -0.19 -9.94 0.10
C SER A 97 0.61 -10.76 -0.90
N VAL A 98 0.10 -10.97 -2.12
CA VAL A 98 0.85 -11.63 -3.19
C VAL A 98 1.96 -10.72 -3.72
N LEU A 99 1.66 -9.44 -3.97
CA LEU A 99 2.67 -8.47 -4.39
C LEU A 99 3.76 -8.31 -3.34
N ALA A 100 3.39 -8.24 -2.06
CA ALA A 100 4.29 -8.15 -0.94
C ALA A 100 5.26 -9.35 -0.86
N ALA A 101 4.73 -10.57 -1.00
CA ALA A 101 5.53 -11.78 -1.14
C ALA A 101 6.51 -11.68 -2.31
N LEU A 102 6.05 -11.26 -3.48
CA LEU A 102 6.90 -11.13 -4.66
C LEU A 102 7.97 -10.03 -4.53
N VAL A 103 7.67 -8.92 -3.86
CA VAL A 103 8.65 -7.85 -3.59
C VAL A 103 9.75 -8.36 -2.67
N ARG A 104 9.39 -8.96 -1.53
CA ARG A 104 10.39 -9.49 -0.57
C ARG A 104 11.26 -10.57 -1.20
N MET A 105 10.64 -11.49 -1.92
CA MET A 105 11.34 -12.61 -2.56
C MET A 105 12.17 -12.15 -3.76
N GLY A 106 11.62 -11.26 -4.59
CA GLY A 106 12.32 -10.66 -5.72
C GLY A 106 13.55 -9.86 -5.27
N HIS A 107 13.43 -9.11 -4.18
CA HIS A 107 14.57 -8.41 -3.58
C HIS A 107 15.60 -9.37 -2.97
N LYS A 108 15.16 -10.32 -2.13
CA LYS A 108 16.07 -11.27 -1.44
C LYS A 108 16.87 -12.14 -2.40
N TYR A 109 16.25 -12.57 -3.49
CA TYR A 109 16.85 -13.47 -4.48
C TYR A 109 17.28 -12.77 -5.76
N GLU A 110 17.26 -11.43 -5.81
CA GLU A 110 17.66 -10.65 -6.97
C GLU A 110 16.95 -11.07 -8.28
N VAL A 111 15.64 -11.34 -8.17
CA VAL A 111 14.78 -11.63 -9.33
C VAL A 111 14.16 -10.31 -9.80
N GLU A 112 14.97 -9.48 -10.47
CA GLU A 112 14.63 -8.09 -10.86
C GLU A 112 13.29 -8.00 -11.59
N SER A 113 13.04 -8.88 -12.56
CA SER A 113 11.79 -8.86 -13.34
C SER A 113 10.53 -9.03 -12.49
N VAL A 114 10.64 -9.80 -11.38
CA VAL A 114 9.52 -10.01 -10.45
C VAL A 114 9.40 -8.82 -9.50
N LEU A 115 10.52 -8.31 -9.00
CA LEU A 115 10.57 -7.15 -8.13
C LEU A 115 9.98 -5.91 -8.83
N ASP A 116 10.48 -5.59 -10.02
CA ASP A 116 10.09 -4.41 -10.78
C ASP A 116 8.60 -4.41 -11.14
N GLU A 117 8.09 -5.54 -11.64
CA GLU A 117 6.67 -5.65 -11.99
C GLU A 117 5.76 -5.55 -10.75
N SER A 118 6.22 -6.06 -9.60
CA SER A 118 5.44 -5.99 -8.36
C SER A 118 5.41 -4.57 -7.80
N LEU A 119 6.56 -3.89 -7.77
CA LEU A 119 6.66 -2.48 -7.36
C LEU A 119 5.89 -1.55 -8.30
N ARG A 120 5.96 -1.78 -9.62
CA ARG A 120 5.18 -1.02 -10.61
C ARG A 120 3.68 -1.10 -10.34
N ARG A 121 3.17 -2.26 -9.92
CA ARG A 121 1.76 -2.44 -9.54
C ARG A 121 1.43 -1.76 -8.23
N LEU A 122 2.27 -1.89 -7.21
CA LEU A 122 2.09 -1.16 -5.95
C LEU A 122 2.09 0.36 -6.17
N GLY A 123 2.86 0.85 -7.15
CA GLY A 123 2.89 2.25 -7.60
C GLY A 123 1.56 2.80 -8.11
N THR A 124 0.61 1.95 -8.50
CA THR A 124 -0.73 2.43 -8.90
C THR A 124 -1.61 2.78 -7.70
N VAL A 125 -1.25 2.31 -6.51
CA VAL A 125 -1.95 2.60 -5.24
C VAL A 125 -1.15 3.60 -4.42
N TYR A 126 0.12 3.30 -4.17
CA TYR A 126 1.08 4.14 -3.45
C TYR A 126 1.78 5.08 -4.44
N THR A 127 0.97 5.97 -5.00
CA THR A 127 1.34 6.84 -6.12
C THR A 127 1.97 8.16 -5.65
N THR A 128 2.72 8.81 -6.55
CA THR A 128 3.18 10.20 -6.40
C THR A 128 2.24 11.22 -7.08
N ASP A 129 1.27 10.72 -7.85
CA ASP A 129 0.32 11.49 -8.64
C ASP A 129 -1.00 11.71 -7.88
N PHE A 130 -1.37 12.96 -7.67
CA PHE A 130 -2.57 13.31 -6.91
C PHE A 130 -3.86 12.96 -7.63
N ALA A 131 -3.89 13.03 -8.97
CA ALA A 131 -5.08 12.68 -9.74
C ALA A 131 -5.38 11.19 -9.60
N VAL A 132 -4.34 10.35 -9.72
CA VAL A 132 -4.45 8.90 -9.47
C VAL A 132 -4.93 8.62 -8.05
N TRP A 133 -4.36 9.30 -7.05
CA TRP A 133 -4.81 9.17 -5.66
C TRP A 133 -6.28 9.57 -5.50
N ASN A 134 -6.69 10.71 -6.06
CA ASN A 134 -8.03 11.25 -5.89
C ASN A 134 -9.11 10.37 -6.55
N GLU A 135 -8.77 9.63 -7.59
CA GLU A 135 -9.69 8.66 -8.22
C GLU A 135 -9.97 7.44 -7.35
N HIS A 136 -8.98 6.95 -6.61
CA HIS A 136 -9.04 5.65 -5.93
C HIS A 136 -9.12 5.75 -4.41
N GLN A 137 -8.69 6.88 -3.83
CA GLN A 137 -8.72 7.17 -2.39
C GLN A 137 -8.17 6.08 -1.47
N HIS A 138 -7.20 5.30 -1.96
CA HIS A 138 -6.63 4.12 -1.29
C HIS A 138 -7.54 2.87 -1.22
N GLU A 139 -8.69 2.85 -1.89
CA GLU A 139 -9.62 1.70 -1.92
C GLU A 139 -9.20 0.59 -2.93
N GLY A 140 -7.92 0.56 -3.32
CA GLY A 140 -7.42 -0.30 -4.40
C GLY A 140 -7.64 0.25 -5.81
N THR A 141 -7.22 -0.53 -6.81
CA THR A 141 -7.35 -0.20 -8.23
C THR A 141 -7.87 -1.40 -9.03
N SER A 142 -8.11 -1.22 -10.33
CA SER A 142 -8.36 -2.35 -11.24
C SER A 142 -7.19 -3.34 -11.32
N VAL A 143 -6.00 -2.97 -10.84
CA VAL A 143 -4.77 -3.75 -10.90
C VAL A 143 -4.41 -4.40 -9.56
N VAL A 144 -4.75 -3.74 -8.44
CA VAL A 144 -4.35 -4.14 -7.08
C VAL A 144 -5.53 -4.07 -6.12
N SER A 145 -5.75 -5.13 -5.35
CA SER A 145 -6.68 -5.16 -4.21
C SER A 145 -5.87 -5.10 -2.91
N LEU A 146 -6.28 -4.24 -1.98
CA LEU A 146 -5.67 -4.08 -0.67
C LEU A 146 -6.72 -3.69 0.38
N CYS A 147 -6.35 -3.76 1.65
CA CYS A 147 -7.06 -3.14 2.77
C CYS A 147 -6.16 -2.09 3.46
N ASP A 148 -6.73 -1.25 4.33
CA ASP A 148 -6.00 -0.15 4.94
C ASP A 148 -4.82 -0.66 5.81
N GLU A 149 -4.95 -1.85 6.41
CA GLU A 149 -3.93 -2.47 7.27
C GLU A 149 -2.65 -2.87 6.50
N ASP A 150 -2.75 -3.07 5.18
CA ASP A 150 -1.62 -3.40 4.31
C ASP A 150 -0.57 -2.27 4.29
N ALA A 151 -0.93 -1.04 4.68
CA ALA A 151 -0.04 0.10 4.71
C ALA A 151 1.21 -0.12 5.61
N VAL A 152 1.09 -0.91 6.68
CA VAL A 152 2.21 -1.22 7.57
C VAL A 152 3.27 -2.05 6.84
N GLU A 153 2.85 -3.14 6.18
CA GLU A 153 3.77 -3.95 5.36
C GLU A 153 4.31 -3.13 4.18
N ALA A 154 3.48 -2.30 3.54
CA ALA A 154 3.90 -1.46 2.42
C ALA A 154 5.08 -0.53 2.79
N ILE A 155 5.02 0.15 3.94
CA ILE A 155 6.13 0.98 4.43
C ILE A 155 7.40 0.15 4.56
N ASN A 156 7.33 -1.02 5.21
CA ASN A 156 8.48 -1.89 5.39
C ASN A 156 9.05 -2.39 4.06
N LEU A 157 8.21 -2.72 3.08
CA LEU A 157 8.64 -3.11 1.73
C LEU A 157 9.36 -1.98 1.00
N PHE A 158 8.83 -0.76 1.07
CA PHE A 158 9.44 0.39 0.40
C PHE A 158 10.75 0.81 1.06
N ARG A 159 10.85 0.68 2.39
CA ARG A 159 12.13 0.83 3.12
C ARG A 159 13.13 -0.25 2.69
N LEU A 160 12.70 -1.52 2.65
CA LEU A 160 13.54 -2.65 2.24
C LEU A 160 14.10 -2.50 0.83
N THR A 161 13.31 -1.94 -0.09
CA THR A 161 13.63 -1.85 -1.52
C THR A 161 14.07 -0.45 -1.98
N GLY A 162 14.22 0.49 -1.05
CA GLY A 162 14.67 1.86 -1.33
C GLY A 162 13.69 2.71 -2.14
N GLN A 163 12.39 2.40 -2.14
CA GLN A 163 11.36 3.10 -2.91
C GLN A 163 10.85 4.34 -2.16
N SER A 164 11.72 5.32 -1.92
CA SER A 164 11.41 6.47 -1.08
C SER A 164 10.25 7.32 -1.60
N GLN A 165 10.04 7.37 -2.92
CA GLN A 165 8.96 8.11 -3.55
C GLN A 165 7.56 7.58 -3.21
N MET A 166 7.43 6.29 -2.86
CA MET A 166 6.14 5.66 -2.53
C MET A 166 5.79 5.84 -1.04
N LEU A 167 6.79 6.11 -0.20
CA LEU A 167 6.62 6.20 1.25
C LEU A 167 5.60 7.25 1.70
N PRO A 168 5.56 8.51 1.19
CA PRO A 168 4.65 9.50 1.77
C PRO A 168 3.16 9.11 1.64
N SER A 169 2.78 8.48 0.52
CA SER A 169 1.43 7.93 0.34
C SER A 169 1.14 6.73 1.25
N ALA A 170 2.16 5.89 1.52
CA ALA A 170 2.05 4.74 2.42
C ALA A 170 1.93 5.17 3.89
N PHE A 171 2.73 6.16 4.30
CA PHE A 171 2.64 6.80 5.60
C PHE A 171 1.30 7.49 5.81
N TYR A 172 0.79 8.19 4.79
CA TYR A 172 -0.55 8.76 4.85
C TYR A 172 -1.63 7.68 5.07
N ALA A 173 -1.58 6.60 4.29
CA ALA A 173 -2.51 5.48 4.45
C ALA A 173 -2.44 4.87 5.87
N CYS A 174 -1.22 4.64 6.37
CA CYS A 174 -1.00 4.10 7.71
C CYS A 174 -1.47 5.06 8.81
N ALA A 175 -1.30 6.38 8.64
CA ALA A 175 -1.65 7.37 9.66
C ALA A 175 -3.15 7.44 9.98
N ARG A 176 -3.99 6.92 9.08
CA ARG A 176 -5.45 6.80 9.25
C ARG A 176 -5.87 5.64 10.15
N LEU A 177 -4.99 4.66 10.38
CA LEU A 177 -5.29 3.47 11.17
C LEU A 177 -5.42 3.78 12.66
N ASP A 178 -5.99 2.87 13.44
CA ASP A 178 -6.00 3.00 14.89
C ASP A 178 -4.58 2.82 15.46
N ILE A 179 -4.18 3.69 16.40
CA ILE A 179 -2.84 3.66 16.99
C ILE A 179 -2.60 2.32 17.71
N SER A 180 -3.61 1.76 18.36
CA SER A 180 -3.45 0.49 19.08
C SER A 180 -3.22 -0.68 18.12
N GLU A 181 -3.82 -0.67 16.93
CA GLU A 181 -3.58 -1.66 15.88
C GLU A 181 -2.16 -1.54 15.32
N ILE A 182 -1.71 -0.31 15.01
CA ILE A 182 -0.34 -0.05 14.55
C ILE A 182 0.70 -0.55 15.58
N LEU A 183 0.47 -0.27 16.87
CA LEU A 183 1.37 -0.69 17.95
C LEU A 183 1.34 -2.20 18.20
N ALA A 184 0.19 -2.85 18.02
CA ALA A 184 0.06 -4.30 18.16
C ALA A 184 0.72 -5.07 17.01
N GLY A 185 0.80 -4.44 15.83
CA GLY A 185 1.27 -5.06 14.61
C GLY A 185 0.14 -5.74 13.82
N MET A 186 0.38 -5.95 12.54
CA MET A 186 -0.58 -6.54 11.60
C MET A 186 -0.16 -7.97 11.24
N GLU A 187 -1.12 -8.89 11.22
CA GLU A 187 -0.86 -10.26 10.79
C GLU A 187 -0.81 -10.31 9.26
N ARG A 188 0.32 -10.76 8.70
CA ARG A 188 0.48 -11.00 7.27
C ARG A 188 -0.30 -12.24 6.83
N ALA A 189 -0.48 -12.40 5.52
CA ALA A 189 -1.16 -13.56 4.95
C ALA A 189 -0.51 -14.92 5.25
N ASP A 190 0.76 -14.93 5.67
CA ASP A 190 1.50 -16.13 6.07
C ASP A 190 1.47 -16.39 7.59
N GLY A 191 0.72 -15.58 8.35
CA GLY A 191 0.60 -15.66 9.81
C GLY A 191 1.76 -15.02 10.58
N THR A 192 2.72 -14.40 9.90
CA THR A 192 3.77 -13.63 10.57
C THR A 192 3.28 -12.24 10.96
N LEU A 193 3.81 -11.69 12.05
CA LEU A 193 3.46 -10.35 12.52
C LEU A 193 4.37 -9.30 11.87
N GLU A 194 3.77 -8.25 11.32
CA GLU A 194 4.43 -7.09 10.74
C GLU A 194 4.30 -5.88 11.69
N THR A 195 5.40 -5.18 11.91
CA THR A 195 5.45 -3.99 12.78
C THR A 195 6.34 -2.93 12.17
N LEU A 196 6.02 -1.65 12.40
CA LEU A 196 6.93 -0.56 12.03
C LEU A 196 8.18 -0.55 12.91
N SER A 197 9.27 -0.01 12.35
CA SER A 197 10.46 0.35 13.13
C SER A 197 10.12 1.46 14.13
N ALA A 198 10.96 1.65 15.15
CA ALA A 198 10.75 2.73 16.11
C ALA A 198 10.85 4.11 15.42
N GLU A 199 11.77 4.23 14.47
CA GLU A 199 12.00 5.42 13.67
C GLU A 199 10.79 5.74 12.78
N ASP A 200 10.27 4.74 12.05
CA ASP A 200 9.08 4.96 11.21
C ASP A 200 7.82 5.22 12.05
N LEU A 201 7.70 4.61 13.24
CA LEU A 201 6.60 4.90 14.15
C LEU A 201 6.64 6.34 14.66
N GLU A 202 7.82 6.87 14.97
CA GLU A 202 8.00 8.29 15.35
C GLU A 202 7.54 9.22 14.23
N LEU A 203 8.04 9.01 13.01
CA LEU A 203 7.64 9.79 11.82
C LEU A 203 6.12 9.72 11.57
N LEU A 204 5.53 8.54 11.73
CA LEU A 204 4.09 8.34 11.55
C LEU A 204 3.27 9.16 12.56
N LEU A 205 3.65 9.14 13.84
CA LEU A 205 2.92 9.83 14.91
C LEU A 205 3.08 11.36 14.84
N GLU A 206 4.27 11.84 14.50
CA GLU A 206 4.51 13.26 14.22
C GLU A 206 3.70 13.72 13.01
N GLY A 207 3.79 12.99 11.90
CA GLY A 207 3.04 13.29 10.70
C GLY A 207 1.53 13.28 10.93
N ARG A 208 1.01 12.31 11.70
CA ARG A 208 -0.42 12.29 12.10
C ARG A 208 -0.83 13.55 12.86
N THR A 209 0.04 14.07 13.72
CA THR A 209 -0.21 15.32 14.43
C THR A 209 -0.33 16.51 13.47
N GLU A 210 0.52 16.56 12.43
CA GLU A 210 0.42 17.58 11.39
C GLU A 210 -0.84 17.39 10.52
N LEU A 211 -1.21 16.16 10.15
CA LEU A 211 -2.44 15.88 9.41
C LEU A 211 -3.68 16.37 10.16
N VAL A 212 -3.77 16.18 11.47
CA VAL A 212 -4.88 16.71 12.29
C VAL A 212 -4.93 18.25 12.27
N LYS A 213 -3.78 18.94 12.18
CA LYS A 213 -3.77 20.40 11.98
C LYS A 213 -4.29 20.77 10.59
N TYR A 214 -3.98 19.97 9.57
CA TYR A 214 -4.53 20.13 8.23
C TYR A 214 -6.04 19.87 8.19
N ASP A 215 -6.60 18.93 8.96
CA ASP A 215 -8.05 18.76 9.09
C ASP A 215 -8.70 20.06 9.60
N ALA A 216 -8.17 20.60 10.70
CA ALA A 216 -8.65 21.86 11.26
C ALA A 216 -8.54 23.01 10.23
N HIS A 217 -7.46 23.06 9.46
CA HIS A 217 -7.29 24.03 8.38
C HIS A 217 -8.33 23.84 7.27
N ILE A 218 -8.54 22.62 6.78
CA ILE A 218 -9.53 22.30 5.73
C ILE A 218 -10.93 22.70 6.21
N ILE A 219 -11.32 22.29 7.40
CA ILE A 219 -12.61 22.64 8.02
C ILE A 219 -12.82 24.16 8.06
N ALA A 220 -11.82 24.92 8.52
CA ALA A 220 -11.90 26.37 8.67
C ALA A 220 -11.98 27.14 7.34
N HIS A 221 -11.46 26.55 6.25
CA HIS A 221 -11.36 27.20 4.94
C HIS A 221 -12.36 26.66 3.90
N PHE A 222 -12.89 25.45 4.08
CA PHE A 222 -13.81 24.81 3.13
C PHE A 222 -15.04 25.68 2.84
N PHE A 223 -15.63 26.28 3.88
CA PHE A 223 -16.81 27.15 3.76
C PHE A 223 -16.50 28.58 3.26
N LYS A 224 -15.29 28.83 2.76
CA LYS A 224 -14.86 30.13 2.22
C LYS A 224 -14.30 30.00 0.79
N PRO A 225 -15.03 29.39 -0.16
CA PRO A 225 -14.58 29.30 -1.54
C PRO A 225 -14.59 30.68 -2.22
N PRO A 226 -13.85 30.87 -3.32
CA PRO A 226 -14.06 31.99 -4.22
C PRO A 226 -15.52 32.04 -4.72
N LEU A 227 -16.08 33.26 -4.82
CA LEU A 227 -17.45 33.43 -5.30
C LEU A 227 -17.53 33.19 -6.82
N PRO A 228 -18.41 32.29 -7.32
CA PRO A 228 -18.57 32.08 -8.76
C PRO A 228 -19.28 33.26 -9.43
N VAL A 229 -18.85 33.61 -10.65
CA VAL A 229 -19.36 34.76 -11.42
C VAL A 229 -20.81 34.53 -11.90
N ASP A 230 -21.19 33.28 -12.11
CA ASP A 230 -22.48 32.81 -12.62
C ASP A 230 -23.38 32.26 -11.51
N CYS A 231 -23.21 32.74 -10.27
CA CYS A 231 -24.07 32.39 -9.13
C CYS A 231 -25.53 32.81 -9.38
N THR A 232 -26.46 31.88 -9.20
CA THR A 232 -27.92 32.12 -9.32
C THR A 232 -28.69 31.88 -8.02
N CYS A 233 -27.98 31.71 -6.89
CA CYS A 233 -28.63 31.51 -5.60
C CYS A 233 -29.60 32.66 -5.28
N PRO A 234 -30.85 32.38 -4.85
CA PRO A 234 -31.78 33.41 -4.42
C PRO A 234 -31.10 34.20 -3.31
N SER A 235 -30.93 35.51 -3.50
CA SER A 235 -30.02 36.35 -2.71
C SER A 235 -30.38 36.39 -1.22
N VAL A 236 -29.91 35.38 -0.49
CA VAL A 236 -29.61 35.35 0.93
C VAL A 236 -28.13 34.95 0.94
N ASP A 237 -27.26 35.95 1.04
CA ASP A 237 -25.79 35.90 1.01
C ASP A 237 -25.21 34.47 1.09
N LEU A 238 -24.65 33.97 -0.02
CA LEU A 238 -23.95 32.67 -0.08
C LEU A 238 -23.01 32.50 1.11
N SER A 239 -22.29 33.57 1.43
CA SER A 239 -21.37 33.64 2.57
C SER A 239 -22.09 33.39 3.89
N ARG A 240 -23.32 33.86 4.07
CA ARG A 240 -24.13 33.63 5.28
C ARG A 240 -24.57 32.17 5.38
N THR A 241 -25.01 31.55 4.29
CA THR A 241 -25.39 30.13 4.29
C THR A 241 -24.18 29.25 4.60
N LEU A 242 -23.04 29.52 3.96
CA LEU A 242 -21.79 28.80 4.22
C LEU A 242 -21.26 29.03 5.64
N LEU A 243 -21.34 30.27 6.15
CA LEU A 243 -20.94 30.60 7.52
C LEU A 243 -21.84 29.88 8.54
N ALA A 244 -23.15 29.84 8.32
CA ALA A 244 -24.08 29.13 9.20
C ALA A 244 -23.81 27.63 9.21
N ASN A 245 -23.63 27.03 8.04
CA ASN A 245 -23.32 25.60 7.91
C ASN A 245 -21.95 25.27 8.52
N GLY A 246 -20.93 26.08 8.26
CA GLY A 246 -19.61 25.94 8.87
C GLY A 246 -19.64 26.10 10.38
N SER A 247 -20.36 27.09 10.90
CA SER A 247 -20.56 27.28 12.34
C SER A 247 -21.26 26.08 12.97
N LYS A 248 -22.27 25.52 12.31
CA LYS A 248 -22.97 24.33 12.79
C LYS A 248 -22.03 23.14 12.88
N MET A 249 -21.25 22.87 11.83
CA MET A 249 -20.29 21.77 11.82
C MET A 249 -19.22 21.94 12.91
N LEU A 250 -18.72 23.17 13.11
CA LEU A 250 -17.76 23.49 14.16
C LEU A 250 -18.31 23.21 15.57
N LEU A 251 -19.62 23.40 15.79
CA LEU A 251 -20.27 23.21 17.10
C LEU A 251 -20.71 21.76 17.32
N ASP A 252 -21.23 21.10 16.28
CA ASP A 252 -21.92 19.81 16.43
C ASP A 252 -20.99 18.61 16.23
N SER A 253 -19.97 18.73 15.37
CA SER A 253 -19.21 17.56 14.90
C SER A 253 -17.71 17.81 14.66
N PHE A 254 -17.15 18.94 15.09
CA PHE A 254 -15.74 19.26 14.83
C PHE A 254 -14.75 18.19 15.28
N PRO A 255 -14.82 17.64 16.52
CA PRO A 255 -13.86 16.64 16.96
C PRO A 255 -13.90 15.35 16.13
N SER A 256 -15.08 14.96 15.62
CA SER A 256 -15.23 13.77 14.78
C SER A 256 -14.68 13.93 13.36
N HIS A 257 -14.25 15.14 12.98
CA HIS A 257 -13.61 15.43 11.70
C HIS A 257 -12.10 15.68 11.83
N LEU A 258 -11.52 15.42 13.01
CA LEU A 258 -10.08 15.48 13.26
C LEU A 258 -9.52 14.05 13.29
N ASP A 259 -9.67 13.35 12.17
CA ASP A 259 -9.38 11.91 12.02
C ASP A 259 -8.12 11.61 11.19
N ALA A 260 -7.41 12.66 10.73
CA ALA A 260 -6.27 12.61 9.82
C ALA A 260 -6.59 12.14 8.38
N ASP A 261 -7.87 12.01 7.99
CA ASP A 261 -8.26 11.71 6.60
C ASP A 261 -8.41 12.98 5.74
N VAL A 262 -7.36 13.81 5.75
CA VAL A 262 -7.31 15.11 5.05
C VAL A 262 -7.43 15.02 3.53
N LEU A 263 -7.16 13.86 2.92
CA LEU A 263 -7.30 13.62 1.48
C LEU A 263 -8.63 12.93 1.11
N GLY A 264 -9.46 12.63 2.10
CA GLY A 264 -10.77 11.99 1.94
C GLY A 264 -11.75 12.82 1.10
N SER A 265 -12.85 12.20 0.66
CA SER A 265 -13.88 12.87 -0.17
C SER A 265 -15.06 13.41 0.63
N TYR A 266 -15.01 13.38 1.98
CA TYR A 266 -16.11 13.83 2.85
C TYR A 266 -16.65 15.20 2.45
N PHE A 267 -15.77 16.22 2.36
CA PHE A 267 -16.19 17.58 2.02
C PHE A 267 -16.67 17.73 0.57
N THR A 268 -16.17 16.94 -0.37
CA THR A 268 -16.71 16.88 -1.73
C THR A 268 -18.14 16.33 -1.72
N ARG A 269 -18.40 15.26 -0.96
CA ARG A 269 -19.77 14.71 -0.78
C ARG A 269 -20.69 15.70 -0.07
N LEU A 270 -20.17 16.41 0.93
CA LEU A 270 -20.89 17.47 1.64
C LEU A 270 -21.28 18.61 0.68
N ALA A 271 -20.34 19.10 -0.15
CA ALA A 271 -20.62 20.12 -1.16
C ALA A 271 -21.77 19.70 -2.10
N ASN A 272 -21.71 18.46 -2.60
CA ASN A 272 -22.75 17.91 -3.48
C ASN A 272 -24.12 17.82 -2.80
N SER A 273 -24.18 17.57 -1.49
CA SER A 273 -25.44 17.51 -0.75
C SER A 273 -26.21 18.84 -0.77
N TYR A 274 -25.51 19.98 -0.84
CA TYR A 274 -26.12 21.31 -0.88
C TYR A 274 -26.83 21.63 -2.21
N CYS A 275 -26.51 20.91 -3.29
CA CYS A 275 -27.13 21.07 -4.61
C CYS A 275 -28.65 20.81 -4.59
N THR A 276 -29.13 20.07 -3.59
CA THR A 276 -30.53 19.61 -3.52
C THR A 276 -31.50 20.65 -2.96
N SER A 277 -31.01 21.69 -2.26
CA SER A 277 -31.92 22.61 -1.56
C SER A 277 -31.34 23.97 -1.15
N GLN A 278 -30.02 24.19 -1.21
CA GLN A 278 -29.39 25.38 -0.60
C GLN A 278 -28.53 26.19 -1.57
N LEU A 279 -27.83 25.52 -2.49
CA LEU A 279 -26.85 26.15 -3.38
C LEU A 279 -27.16 25.85 -4.85
N CYS A 280 -26.91 26.81 -5.72
CA CYS A 280 -26.90 26.58 -7.17
C CYS A 280 -25.68 25.76 -7.59
N ARG A 281 -25.71 25.21 -8.82
CA ARG A 281 -24.67 24.31 -9.33
C ARG A 281 -23.28 24.94 -9.34
N SER A 282 -23.16 26.19 -9.79
CA SER A 282 -21.87 26.90 -9.84
C SER A 282 -21.24 27.10 -8.45
N CYS A 283 -22.04 27.33 -7.41
CA CYS A 283 -21.55 27.39 -6.02
C CYS A 283 -21.06 26.03 -5.51
N VAL A 284 -21.73 24.94 -5.87
CA VAL A 284 -21.31 23.58 -5.52
C VAL A 284 -20.01 23.22 -6.23
N ASP A 285 -19.90 23.52 -7.51
CA ASP A 285 -18.69 23.29 -8.29
C ASP A 285 -17.51 24.14 -7.76
N ALA A 286 -17.76 25.39 -7.35
CA ALA A 286 -16.76 26.24 -6.70
C ALA A 286 -16.28 25.67 -5.35
N LEU A 287 -17.18 25.12 -4.52
CA LEU A 287 -16.82 24.43 -3.27
C LEU A 287 -15.99 23.16 -3.53
N ALA A 288 -16.41 22.34 -4.49
CA ALA A 288 -15.71 21.11 -4.84
C ALA A 288 -14.30 21.40 -5.39
N ALA A 289 -14.17 22.41 -6.26
CA ALA A 289 -12.88 22.86 -6.77
C ALA A 289 -11.99 23.43 -5.66
N HIS A 290 -12.57 24.22 -4.73
CA HIS A 290 -11.84 24.74 -3.57
C HIS A 290 -11.33 23.62 -2.66
N HIS A 291 -12.16 22.61 -2.38
CA HIS A 291 -11.75 21.43 -1.61
C HIS A 291 -10.66 20.61 -2.34
N PHE A 292 -10.76 20.45 -3.66
CA PHE A 292 -9.70 19.84 -4.46
C PHE A 292 -8.37 20.56 -4.27
N MET A 293 -8.36 21.90 -4.34
CA MET A 293 -7.14 22.69 -4.12
C MET A 293 -6.59 22.57 -2.69
N LEU A 294 -7.46 22.53 -1.68
CA LEU A 294 -7.04 22.31 -0.29
C LEU A 294 -6.36 20.95 -0.13
N ARG A 295 -6.96 19.88 -0.65
CA ARG A 295 -6.37 18.52 -0.62
C ARG A 295 -5.08 18.43 -1.42
N ARG A 296 -5.04 19.08 -2.59
CA ARG A 296 -3.83 19.12 -3.43
C ARG A 296 -2.66 19.75 -2.68
N LYS A 297 -2.91 20.85 -1.97
CA LYS A 297 -1.88 21.48 -1.13
C LYS A 297 -1.34 20.53 -0.06
N VAL A 298 -2.22 19.76 0.59
CA VAL A 298 -1.80 18.76 1.58
C VAL A 298 -1.00 17.65 0.91
N TRP A 299 -1.45 17.17 -0.26
CA TRP A 299 -0.73 16.17 -1.04
C TRP A 299 0.71 16.61 -1.33
N ASP A 300 0.88 17.83 -1.83
CA ASP A 300 2.20 18.38 -2.15
C ASP A 300 3.12 18.50 -0.92
N GLU A 301 2.55 18.59 0.29
CA GLU A 301 3.26 18.69 1.57
C GLU A 301 3.47 17.33 2.26
N LEU A 302 2.89 16.22 1.78
CA LEU A 302 3.04 14.90 2.42
C LEU A 302 4.51 14.49 2.69
N PRO A 303 5.48 14.71 1.78
CA PRO A 303 6.88 14.39 2.07
C PRO A 303 7.42 15.18 3.28
N ASN A 304 7.06 16.47 3.39
CA ASN A 304 7.49 17.30 4.52
C ASN A 304 6.77 16.92 5.82
N ILE A 305 5.49 16.54 5.73
CA ILE A 305 4.69 16.08 6.88
C ILE A 305 5.32 14.86 7.56
N PHE A 306 5.89 13.95 6.77
CA PHE A 306 6.50 12.72 7.28
C PHE A 306 8.04 12.74 7.29
N ASP A 307 8.66 13.88 7.01
CA ASP A 307 10.12 14.05 6.90
C ASP A 307 10.80 13.02 5.96
N ILE A 308 10.25 12.88 4.74
CA ILE A 308 10.69 11.92 3.73
C ILE A 308 11.22 12.63 2.49
N GLU A 309 12.46 12.34 2.11
CA GLU A 309 13.00 12.76 0.82
C GLU A 309 12.39 11.94 -0.33
N ALA A 310 11.38 12.50 -0.98
CA ALA A 310 10.67 11.89 -2.11
C ALA A 310 10.97 12.62 -3.43
N SER A 311 11.95 12.13 -4.17
CA SER A 311 12.27 12.67 -5.50
C SER A 311 11.10 12.46 -6.48
N GLY A 312 10.69 13.52 -7.18
CA GLY A 312 9.59 13.45 -8.16
C GLY A 312 8.18 13.46 -7.56
N TRP A 313 8.04 13.79 -6.27
CA TRP A 313 6.74 13.91 -5.62
C TRP A 313 5.87 15.04 -6.21
N GLY A 314 4.57 14.79 -6.35
CA GLY A 314 3.60 15.80 -6.78
C GLY A 314 3.71 16.20 -8.26
N ILE A 315 4.48 15.49 -9.08
CA ILE A 315 4.49 15.72 -10.53
C ILE A 315 3.38 14.86 -11.15
N ASP A 316 2.35 15.52 -11.67
CA ASP A 316 1.27 14.84 -12.39
C ASP A 316 1.85 14.22 -13.67
N GLN A 317 1.68 12.91 -13.84
CA GLN A 317 2.10 12.21 -15.06
C GLN A 317 0.98 12.35 -16.11
N THR A 318 1.01 13.46 -16.84
CA THR A 318 0.14 13.68 -18.02
C THR A 318 0.47 12.77 -19.18
#